data_AF-A0A6H0CSQ6-F1
#
_entry.id   AF-A0A6H0CSQ6-F1
#
_cell.length_a   1.000
_cell.length_b   1.000
_cell.length_c   1.000
_cell.angle_alpha   90.00
_cell.angle_beta   90.00
_cell.angle_gamma   90.00
#
_symmetry.space_group_name_H-M   'P 1'
#
loop_
_entity.id
_entity.type
_entity.pdbx_description
1 polymer ?
#
loop_
_entity_poly.entity_id
_entity_poly.type
_entity_poly.pdbx_seq_one_letter_code
_entity_poly.pdbx_strand_id
1 'polypeptide(L)'
;MSVRDALRYAPMVADVPALRLLRVGDGWDVLRTPADIGLPALAHLRTSGVKIGPVLYDGPNDRLYYAIGTGTADTWEGLPVRHLSSDTWLVAPSLEQIDDWFGGWYELPYDDTLTDADALRAALRHPYVSAAVRKVYR
;
A
#
# COMPACT_ATOMS: atom_id res chain seq x y z
N MET A 1 11.22 -11.67 4.78
CA MET A 1 12.07 -10.58 4.25
C MET A 1 11.35 -9.25 4.50
N SER A 2 12.02 -8.11 4.68
CA SER A 2 11.31 -6.81 4.80
C SER A 2 11.04 -6.18 3.43
N VAL A 3 10.13 -5.20 3.38
CA VAL A 3 9.86 -4.44 2.14
C VAL A 3 11.12 -3.69 1.69
N ARG A 4 11.90 -3.17 2.63
CA ARG A 4 13.17 -2.48 2.36
C ARG A 4 14.18 -3.40 1.69
N ASP A 5 14.35 -4.60 2.23
CA ASP A 5 15.26 -5.59 1.67
C ASP A 5 14.76 -6.05 0.29
N ALA A 6 13.45 -6.31 0.16
CA ALA A 6 12.85 -6.66 -1.11
C ALA A 6 13.11 -5.57 -2.18
N LEU A 7 12.96 -4.30 -1.84
CA LEU A 7 13.21 -3.17 -2.75
C LEU A 7 14.68 -3.06 -3.15
N ARG A 8 15.61 -3.33 -2.21
CA ARG A 8 17.05 -3.28 -2.44
C ARG A 8 17.52 -4.37 -3.42
N TYR A 9 16.97 -5.58 -3.31
CA TYR A 9 17.38 -6.72 -4.12
C TYR A 9 16.47 -6.98 -5.33
N ALA A 10 15.38 -6.23 -5.46
CA ALA A 10 14.45 -6.39 -6.57
C ALA A 10 15.11 -6.06 -7.92
N PRO A 11 14.82 -6.85 -8.97
CA PRO A 11 15.22 -6.50 -10.32
C PRO A 11 14.53 -5.20 -10.77
N MET A 12 15.18 -4.49 -11.69
CA MET A 12 14.59 -3.34 -12.37
C MET A 12 13.43 -3.78 -13.28
N VAL A 13 12.41 -2.93 -13.41
CA VAL A 13 11.35 -3.14 -14.40
C VAL A 13 11.86 -2.66 -15.75
N ALA A 14 12.19 -3.60 -16.63
CA ALA A 14 12.85 -3.29 -17.91
C ALA A 14 14.06 -2.36 -17.71
N ASP A 15 14.44 -1.59 -18.72
CA ASP A 15 15.49 -0.57 -18.63
C ASP A 15 14.98 0.75 -18.03
N VAL A 16 14.03 0.71 -17.07
CA VAL A 16 13.53 1.90 -16.34
C VAL A 16 14.23 1.97 -14.97
N PRO A 17 15.31 2.78 -14.81
CA PRO A 17 16.16 2.80 -13.61
C PRO A 17 15.43 3.12 -12.31
N ALA A 18 14.33 3.85 -12.39
CA ALA A 18 13.58 4.28 -11.22
C ALA A 18 12.65 3.19 -10.65
N LEU A 19 12.33 2.13 -11.40
CA LEU A 19 11.31 1.14 -10.99
C LEU A 19 11.92 -0.21 -10.59
N ARG A 20 11.26 -0.89 -9.65
CA ARG A 20 11.64 -2.19 -9.11
C ARG A 20 10.44 -3.13 -9.11
N LEU A 21 10.69 -4.42 -9.35
CA LEU A 21 9.66 -5.47 -9.31
C LEU A 21 9.81 -6.32 -8.05
N LEU A 22 8.95 -6.09 -7.06
CA LEU A 22 8.99 -6.75 -5.76
C LEU A 22 8.07 -7.96 -5.75
N ARG A 23 8.57 -9.09 -5.25
CA ARG A 23 7.75 -10.27 -5.00
C ARG A 23 6.98 -10.11 -3.69
N VAL A 24 5.66 -10.26 -3.74
CA VAL A 24 4.79 -10.19 -2.57
C VAL A 24 4.60 -11.60 -1.97
N GLY A 25 4.34 -11.70 -0.67
CA GLY A 25 4.06 -12.95 0.03
C GLY A 25 5.25 -13.54 0.80
N ASP A 26 6.41 -12.89 0.82
CA ASP A 26 7.60 -13.35 1.58
C ASP A 26 7.79 -12.57 2.89
N GLY A 27 6.90 -12.86 3.85
CA GLY A 27 6.88 -12.21 5.16
C GLY A 27 6.03 -10.94 5.23
N TRP A 28 5.52 -10.47 4.11
CA TRP A 28 4.55 -9.39 4.00
C TRP A 28 3.65 -9.58 2.78
N ASP A 29 2.40 -9.15 2.92
CA ASP A 29 1.41 -9.06 1.86
C ASP A 29 1.13 -7.58 1.54
N VAL A 30 0.32 -7.32 0.53
CA VAL A 30 -0.08 -5.97 0.14
C VAL A 30 -1.59 -5.85 0.06
N LEU A 31 -2.15 -4.84 0.73
CA LEU A 31 -3.53 -4.45 0.52
C LEU A 31 -3.60 -3.31 -0.50
N ARG A 32 -4.24 -3.59 -1.64
CA ARG A 32 -4.52 -2.59 -2.65
C ARG A 32 -5.89 -1.97 -2.42
N THR A 33 -5.94 -0.64 -2.42
CA THR A 33 -7.16 0.15 -2.26
C THR A 33 -7.30 1.18 -3.39
N PRO A 34 -8.51 1.51 -3.83
CA PRO A 34 -8.77 2.76 -4.54
C PRO A 34 -8.32 3.98 -3.71
N ALA A 35 -7.81 5.03 -4.35
CA ALA A 35 -7.26 6.18 -3.60
C ALA A 35 -8.32 7.00 -2.86
N ASP A 36 -9.54 7.06 -3.37
CA ASP A 36 -10.68 7.76 -2.74
C ASP A 36 -11.01 7.24 -1.33
N ILE A 37 -10.76 5.96 -1.05
CA ILE A 37 -10.85 5.37 0.29
C ILE A 37 -9.49 5.21 0.97
N GLY A 38 -8.44 4.95 0.20
CA GLY A 38 -7.10 4.73 0.69
C GLY A 38 -6.53 5.99 1.33
N LEU A 39 -6.61 7.14 0.67
CA LEU A 39 -6.04 8.38 1.17
C LEU A 39 -6.71 8.84 2.49
N PRO A 40 -8.05 8.84 2.62
CA PRO A 40 -8.69 9.13 3.90
C PRO A 40 -8.35 8.12 5.01
N ALA A 41 -8.24 6.82 4.68
CA ALA A 41 -7.83 5.80 5.64
C ALA A 41 -6.40 6.04 6.14
N LEU A 42 -5.44 6.35 5.24
CA LEU A 42 -4.08 6.72 5.62
C LEU A 42 -4.05 7.96 6.52
N ALA A 43 -4.82 8.99 6.17
CA ALA A 43 -4.92 10.19 6.98
C ALA A 43 -5.41 9.87 8.40
N HIS A 44 -6.38 8.97 8.54
CA HIS A 44 -6.83 8.52 9.85
C HIS A 44 -5.76 7.76 10.63
N LEU A 45 -5.09 6.80 10.00
CA LEU A 45 -4.01 6.02 10.63
C LEU A 45 -2.91 6.93 11.16
N ARG A 46 -2.54 7.98 10.41
CA ARG A 46 -1.55 8.99 10.83
C ARG A 46 -1.99 9.75 12.08
N THR A 47 -3.29 9.93 12.28
CA THR A 47 -3.84 10.62 13.47
C THR A 47 -4.07 9.69 14.68
N SER A 48 -4.12 8.37 14.47
CA SER A 48 -4.43 7.41 15.54
C SER A 48 -3.18 6.91 16.30
N GLY A 49 -1.98 7.26 15.83
CA GLY A 49 -0.72 6.88 16.47
C GLY A 49 -0.36 5.40 16.34
N VAL A 50 -1.08 4.66 15.47
CA VAL A 50 -0.74 3.27 15.14
C VAL A 50 0.49 3.22 14.25
N LYS A 51 1.19 2.08 14.25
CA LYS A 51 2.29 1.85 13.31
C LYS A 51 1.75 1.74 11.89
N ILE A 52 2.36 2.48 10.97
CA ILE A 52 2.06 2.44 9.54
C ILE A 52 3.32 1.96 8.84
N GLY A 53 3.19 0.88 8.09
CA GLY A 53 4.28 0.38 7.26
C GLY A 53 4.37 1.15 5.95
N PRO A 54 5.15 0.65 4.99
CA PRO A 54 5.26 1.24 3.67
C PRO A 54 3.90 1.38 2.97
N VAL A 55 3.68 2.55 2.37
CA VAL A 55 2.47 2.86 1.60
C VAL A 55 2.89 3.49 0.28
N LEU A 56 2.58 2.80 -0.81
CA LEU A 56 2.84 3.29 -2.16
C LEU A 56 1.56 3.89 -2.75
N TYR A 57 1.66 5.10 -3.30
CA TYR A 57 0.66 5.68 -4.17
C TYR A 57 1.06 5.49 -5.64
N ASP A 58 0.19 4.84 -6.39
CA ASP A 58 0.26 4.63 -7.84
C ASP A 58 -0.66 5.67 -8.49
N GLY A 59 -0.06 6.78 -8.89
CA GLY A 59 -0.77 7.93 -9.46
C GLY A 59 -1.55 7.59 -10.74
N PRO A 60 -0.95 6.89 -11.72
CA PRO A 60 -1.62 6.53 -12.97
C PRO A 60 -2.89 5.69 -12.79
N ASN A 61 -2.95 4.84 -11.76
CA ASN A 61 -4.10 3.97 -11.51
C ASN A 61 -4.99 4.43 -10.34
N ASP A 62 -4.64 5.53 -9.69
CA ASP A 62 -5.27 6.08 -8.49
C ASP A 62 -5.49 5.03 -7.40
N ARG A 63 -4.40 4.38 -7.00
CA ARG A 63 -4.40 3.29 -6.01
C ARG A 63 -3.36 3.48 -4.93
N LEU A 64 -3.71 3.02 -3.74
CA LEU A 64 -2.75 2.86 -2.64
C LEU A 64 -2.48 1.37 -2.39
N TYR A 65 -1.22 1.07 -2.08
CA TYR A 65 -0.74 -0.27 -1.73
C TYR A 65 -0.09 -0.20 -0.35
N TYR A 66 -0.75 -0.82 0.64
CA TYR A 66 -0.27 -0.90 2.01
C TYR A 66 0.47 -2.20 2.23
N ALA A 67 1.71 -2.13 2.71
CA ALA A 67 2.41 -3.30 3.21
C ALA A 67 1.81 -3.72 4.55
N ILE A 68 1.41 -4.98 4.64
CA ILE A 68 0.74 -5.58 5.81
C ILE A 68 1.37 -6.94 6.13
N GLY A 69 1.09 -7.46 7.33
CA GLY A 69 1.44 -8.84 7.68
C GLY A 69 0.75 -9.88 6.78
N THR A 70 1.40 -11.02 6.59
CA THR A 70 0.81 -12.15 5.86
C THR A 70 -0.33 -12.79 6.66
N GLY A 71 -1.18 -13.56 5.98
CA GLY A 71 -2.24 -14.34 6.64
C GLY A 71 -3.45 -13.51 7.08
N THR A 72 -3.62 -12.32 6.51
CA THR A 72 -4.73 -11.40 6.82
C THR A 72 -5.88 -11.50 5.81
N ALA A 73 -5.86 -12.46 4.88
CA ALA A 73 -6.82 -12.54 3.77
C ALA A 73 -8.30 -12.48 4.22
N ASP A 74 -8.65 -13.22 5.27
CA ASP A 74 -10.02 -13.31 5.80
C ASP A 74 -10.49 -11.99 6.46
N THR A 75 -9.57 -11.06 6.72
CA THR A 75 -9.86 -9.76 7.36
C THR A 75 -10.34 -8.71 6.37
N TRP A 76 -10.47 -9.00 5.07
CA TRP A 76 -10.81 -7.97 4.07
C TRP A 76 -12.23 -8.08 3.48
N GLU A 77 -13.01 -9.06 3.93
CA GLU A 77 -14.37 -9.27 3.43
C GLU A 77 -15.27 -8.04 3.59
N GLY A 78 -16.02 -7.75 2.52
CA GLY A 78 -16.98 -6.65 2.46
C GLY A 78 -16.36 -5.26 2.25
N LEU A 79 -15.03 -5.17 2.06
CA LEU A 79 -14.35 -3.93 1.70
C LEU A 79 -13.97 -3.93 0.20
N PRO A 80 -14.03 -2.76 -0.48
CA PRO A 80 -13.64 -2.64 -1.89
C PRO A 80 -12.11 -2.59 -2.05
N VAL A 81 -11.43 -3.60 -1.53
CA VAL A 81 -9.97 -3.73 -1.50
C VAL A 81 -9.56 -5.05 -2.13
N ARG A 82 -8.28 -5.17 -2.47
CA ARG A 82 -7.70 -6.43 -2.97
C ARG A 82 -6.47 -6.80 -2.17
N HIS A 83 -6.52 -7.96 -1.54
CA HIS A 83 -5.37 -8.59 -0.91
C HIS A 83 -4.48 -9.21 -2.00
N LEU A 84 -3.18 -8.88 -1.98
CA LEU A 84 -2.15 -9.43 -2.85
C LEU A 84 -1.15 -10.15 -1.96
N SER A 85 -0.87 -11.42 -2.24
CA SER A 85 0.00 -12.26 -1.43
C SER A 85 1.02 -13.00 -2.29
N SER A 86 1.35 -14.24 -1.95
CA SER A 86 2.20 -15.12 -2.77
C SER A 86 1.76 -15.13 -4.23
N ASP A 87 2.74 -15.22 -5.13
CA ASP A 87 2.59 -15.23 -6.60
C ASP A 87 2.10 -13.92 -7.22
N THR A 88 2.06 -12.83 -6.42
CA THR A 88 1.86 -11.47 -6.92
C THR A 88 3.13 -10.65 -6.90
N TRP A 89 3.18 -9.65 -7.78
CA TRP A 89 4.29 -8.72 -7.91
C TRP A 89 3.80 -7.28 -7.74
N LEU A 90 4.60 -6.46 -7.07
CA LEU A 90 4.40 -5.02 -6.92
C LEU A 90 5.47 -4.28 -7.70
N VAL A 91 5.05 -3.38 -8.60
CA VAL A 91 5.95 -2.39 -9.18
C VAL A 91 6.02 -1.21 -8.25
N ALA A 92 7.22 -0.81 -7.85
CA ALA A 92 7.43 0.33 -6.95
C ALA A 92 8.64 1.16 -7.39
N PRO A 93 8.63 2.48 -7.12
CA PRO A 93 9.79 3.30 -7.34
C PRO A 93 10.88 2.94 -6.32
N SER A 94 12.14 3.04 -6.75
CA SER A 94 13.31 3.01 -5.90
C SER A 94 13.28 4.17 -4.90
N LEU A 95 14.05 4.07 -3.81
CA LEU A 95 14.17 5.16 -2.83
C LEU A 95 15.03 6.33 -3.34
N GLU A 96 15.83 6.11 -4.38
CA GLU A 96 16.84 7.05 -4.87
C GLU A 96 16.32 7.90 -6.04
N GLN A 97 15.32 7.40 -6.77
CA GLN A 97 14.70 8.05 -7.91
C GLN A 97 13.17 7.95 -7.78
N ILE A 98 12.54 9.10 -7.59
CA ILE A 98 11.10 9.27 -7.62
C ILE A 98 10.81 10.06 -8.89
N ASP A 99 10.18 9.40 -9.85
CA ASP A 99 9.74 10.00 -11.10
C ASP A 99 8.29 10.46 -10.90
N ASP A 100 8.01 11.75 -11.10
CA ASP A 100 6.71 12.37 -10.74
C ASP A 100 5.50 11.71 -11.42
N TRP A 101 5.71 10.98 -12.52
CA TRP A 101 4.64 10.35 -13.29
C TRP A 101 4.08 9.07 -12.65
N PHE A 102 4.86 8.31 -11.88
CA PHE A 102 4.43 7.02 -11.34
C PHE A 102 3.64 7.18 -10.03
N GLY A 103 3.87 8.28 -9.31
CA GLY A 103 3.48 8.45 -7.92
C GLY A 103 4.68 8.24 -7.00
N GLY A 104 4.45 7.73 -5.78
CA GLY A 104 5.54 7.63 -4.81
C GLY A 104 5.15 7.03 -3.47
N TRP A 105 6.16 6.81 -2.65
CA TRP A 105 6.00 6.34 -1.28
C TRP A 105 5.44 7.47 -0.40
N TYR A 106 4.26 7.24 0.15
CA TYR A 106 3.65 8.12 1.15
C TYR A 106 4.13 7.76 2.56
N GLU A 107 4.43 6.48 2.77
CA GLU A 107 5.22 5.99 3.89
C GLU A 107 6.36 5.15 3.32
N LEU A 108 7.59 5.45 3.71
CA LEU A 108 8.80 4.86 3.12
C LEU A 108 9.17 3.52 3.80
N PRO A 109 9.74 2.55 3.06
CA PRO A 109 10.30 1.33 3.63
C PRO A 109 11.65 1.57 4.30
N TYR A 110 11.65 2.31 5.42
CA TYR A 110 12.85 2.57 6.21
C TYR A 110 13.20 1.42 7.15
N ASP A 111 12.22 0.70 7.66
CA ASP A 111 12.41 -0.40 8.58
C ASP A 111 11.46 -1.56 8.25
N ASP A 112 11.35 -2.53 9.17
CA ASP A 112 10.54 -3.73 9.01
C ASP A 112 9.07 -3.52 9.44
N THR A 113 8.66 -2.28 9.70
CA THR A 113 7.30 -1.96 10.12
C THR A 113 6.30 -2.32 9.02
N LEU A 114 5.23 -3.02 9.39
CA LEU A 114 4.07 -3.28 8.55
C LEU A 114 2.86 -2.56 9.14
N THR A 115 1.92 -2.19 8.27
CA THR A 115 0.67 -1.56 8.71
C THR A 115 -0.15 -2.59 9.48
N ASP A 116 -0.63 -2.22 10.66
CA ASP A 116 -1.54 -3.06 11.44
C ASP A 116 -2.84 -3.31 10.66
N ALA A 117 -3.18 -4.59 10.42
CA ALA A 117 -4.28 -4.96 9.56
C ALA A 117 -5.65 -4.62 10.17
N ASP A 118 -5.81 -4.75 11.49
CA ASP A 118 -7.05 -4.43 12.17
C ASP A 118 -7.27 -2.92 12.22
N ALA A 119 -6.22 -2.14 12.46
CA ALA A 119 -6.27 -0.68 12.40
C ALA A 119 -6.60 -0.19 11.00
N LEU A 120 -5.99 -0.77 9.95
CA LEU A 120 -6.29 -0.43 8.56
C LEU A 120 -7.73 -0.81 8.19
N ARG A 121 -8.22 -1.99 8.59
CA ARG A 121 -9.61 -2.42 8.39
C ARG A 121 -10.58 -1.45 9.07
N ALA A 122 -10.28 -1.04 10.31
CA ALA A 122 -11.09 -0.07 11.05
C ALA A 122 -11.09 1.31 10.36
N ALA A 123 -9.93 1.77 9.89
CA ALA A 123 -9.80 3.04 9.15
C ALA A 123 -10.62 3.02 7.85
N LEU A 124 -10.54 1.94 7.06
CA LEU A 124 -11.30 1.78 5.81
C LEU A 124 -12.81 1.74 6.03
N ARG A 125 -13.27 1.28 7.19
CA ARG A 125 -14.68 1.26 7.59
C ARG A 125 -15.16 2.58 8.20
N HIS A 126 -14.26 3.51 8.47
CA HIS A 126 -14.62 4.69 9.23
C HIS A 126 -15.60 5.57 8.43
N PRO A 127 -16.70 6.08 9.04
CA PRO A 127 -17.77 6.81 8.35
C PRO A 127 -17.37 7.95 7.41
N TYR A 128 -16.29 8.70 7.68
CA TYR A 128 -15.83 9.76 6.78
C TYR A 128 -15.16 9.21 5.50
N VAL A 129 -14.61 7.99 5.52
CA VAL A 129 -14.11 7.30 4.33
C VAL A 129 -15.28 6.88 3.46
N SER A 130 -16.32 6.33 4.07
CA SER A 130 -17.56 5.94 3.39
C SER A 130 -18.32 7.13 2.79
N ALA A 131 -18.19 8.32 3.40
CA ALA A 131 -18.80 9.56 2.93
C ALA A 131 -18.07 10.17 1.72
N ALA A 132 -16.75 10.00 1.62
CA ALA A 132 -15.96 10.46 0.47
C ALA A 132 -16.40 9.77 -0.83
N VAL A 133 -16.60 8.44 -0.78
CA VAL A 133 -17.10 7.63 -1.92
C VAL A 133 -18.46 8.11 -2.42
N ARG A 134 -19.37 8.51 -1.52
CA ARG A 134 -20.72 8.96 -1.88
C ARG A 134 -20.78 10.30 -2.59
N LYS A 135 -19.73 11.12 -2.49
CA LYS A 135 -19.68 12.46 -3.09
C LYS A 135 -19.12 12.45 -4.53
N VAL A 136 -18.34 11.44 -4.89
CA VAL A 136 -17.70 11.32 -6.22
C VAL A 136 -18.68 10.80 -7.29
N TYR A 137 -19.74 10.11 -6.89
CA TYR A 137 -20.75 9.52 -7.78
C TYR A 137 -22.13 10.21 -7.74
N ARG A 138 -22.21 11.46 -7.27
CA ARG A 138 -23.40 12.32 -7.38
C ARG A 138 -23.10 13.51 -8.28
#